data_AF-A0A536ALA5-F1
#
_entry.id   AF-A0A536ALA5-F1
#
_cell.length_a   1.000
_cell.length_b   1.000
_cell.length_c   1.000
_cell.angle_alpha   90.00
_cell.angle_beta   90.00
_cell.angle_gamma   90.00
#
_symmetry.space_group_name_H-M   'P 1'
#
loop_
_entity.id
_entity.type
_entity.pdbx_description
1 polymer ?
#
loop_
_entity_poly.entity_id
_entity_poly.type
_entity_poly.pdbx_seq_one_letter_code
_entity_poly.pdbx_strand_id
1 'polypeptide(L)'
;MARGTATPEAVERLRQAWRGEVQAREMYEILAARLGNSRKAEIVRAIADAEGSHRERIEKRLRELGEQVPDPSTVKLSPLQRLQ
;
A
#
# COMPACT_ATOMS: atom_id res chain seq x y z
N MET A 1 25.88 13.11 -11.84
CA MET A 1 24.61 12.80 -11.14
C MET A 1 24.96 12.14 -9.81
N ALA A 2 24.97 12.91 -8.72
CA ALA A 2 25.26 12.34 -7.39
C ALA A 2 24.07 11.47 -6.96
N ARG A 3 24.28 10.15 -6.90
CA ARG A 3 23.37 9.24 -6.21
C ARG A 3 23.49 9.54 -4.73
N GLY A 4 22.67 10.45 -4.20
CA GLY A 4 22.53 10.60 -2.75
C GLY A 4 22.05 9.27 -2.19
N THR A 5 22.89 8.61 -1.40
CA THR A 5 22.48 7.42 -0.64
C THR A 5 21.33 7.86 0.28
N ALA A 6 20.15 7.26 0.12
CA ALA A 6 19.07 7.51 1.07
C ALA A 6 19.53 7.06 2.45
N THR A 7 19.18 7.84 3.48
CA THR A 7 19.47 7.43 4.85
C THR A 7 18.66 6.16 5.17
N PRO A 8 19.15 5.28 6.07
CA PRO A 8 18.39 4.11 6.51
C PRO A 8 16.99 4.47 7.01
N GLU A 9 16.86 5.62 7.67
CA GLU A 9 15.59 6.16 8.16
C GLU A 9 14.62 6.51 7.01
N ALA A 10 15.11 7.05 5.89
CA ALA A 10 14.29 7.33 4.72
C ALA A 10 13.81 6.04 4.04
N VAL A 11 14.68 5.01 3.97
CA VAL A 11 14.29 3.69 3.48
C VAL A 11 13.23 3.06 4.39
N GLU A 12 13.39 3.15 5.71
CA GLU A 12 12.40 2.60 6.65
C GLU A 12 11.04 3.30 6.52
N ARG A 13 11.01 4.63 6.36
CA ARG A 13 9.76 5.35 6.08
C ARG A 13 9.09 4.91 4.78
N LEU A 14 9.87 4.64 3.74
CA LEU A 14 9.32 4.08 2.49
C LEU A 14 8.75 2.68 2.70
N ARG A 15 9.43 1.82 3.48
CA ARG A 15 8.91 0.48 3.82
C ARG A 15 7.63 0.56 4.65
N GLN A 16 7.56 1.50 5.60
CA GLN A 16 6.37 1.75 6.40
C GLN A 16 5.21 2.26 5.54
N ALA A 17 5.45 3.24 4.67
CA ALA A 17 4.45 3.74 3.73
C ALA A 17 3.95 2.62 2.81
N TRP A 18 4.86 1.83 2.22
CA TRP A 18 4.51 0.68 1.38
C TRP A 18 3.60 -0.32 2.11
N ARG A 19 3.90 -0.64 3.38
CA ARG A 19 3.05 -1.52 4.19
C ARG A 19 1.66 -0.90 4.40
N GLY A 20 1.61 0.41 4.64
CA GLY A 20 0.36 1.17 4.75
C GLY A 20 -0.50 1.06 3.49
N GLU A 21 0.08 1.23 2.30
CA GLU A 21 -0.64 1.11 1.02
C GLU A 21 -1.26 -0.29 0.83
N VAL A 22 -0.51 -1.35 1.18
CA VAL A 22 -1.01 -2.73 1.07
C VAL A 22 -2.17 -2.97 2.04
N GLN A 23 -2.07 -2.50 3.29
CA GLN A 23 -3.15 -2.63 4.28
C GLN A 23 -4.38 -1.81 3.90
N ALA A 24 -4.18 -0.56 3.44
CA ALA A 24 -5.25 0.33 3.02
C ALA A 24 -6.05 -0.28 1.86
N ARG A 25 -5.35 -0.82 0.86
CA ARG A 25 -5.99 -1.53 -0.25
C ARG A 25 -6.85 -2.71 0.22
N GLU A 26 -6.30 -3.62 1.04
CA GLU A 26 -7.06 -4.78 1.56
C GLU A 26 -8.30 -4.31 2.34
N MET A 27 -8.18 -3.25 3.14
CA MET A 27 -9.29 -2.66 3.90
C MET A 27 -10.38 -2.08 2.99
N TYR A 28 -10.01 -1.31 1.96
CA TYR A 28 -10.97 -0.75 1.02
C TYR A 28 -11.63 -1.82 0.15
N GLU A 29 -10.93 -2.88 -0.24
CA GLU A 29 -11.52 -4.02 -0.95
C GLU A 29 -12.59 -4.72 -0.08
N ILE A 30 -12.32 -4.94 1.22
CA ILE A 30 -13.29 -5.47 2.18
C ILE A 30 -14.50 -4.54 2.32
N LEU A 31 -14.27 -3.23 2.47
CA LEU A 31 -15.35 -2.25 2.60
C LEU A 31 -16.21 -2.18 1.34
N ALA A 32 -15.60 -2.18 0.16
CA ALA A 32 -16.31 -2.20 -1.11
C ALA A 32 -17.18 -3.45 -1.25
N ALA A 33 -16.67 -4.62 -0.86
CA ALA A 33 -17.42 -5.87 -0.88
C ALA A 33 -18.68 -5.80 0.01
N ARG A 34 -18.57 -5.22 1.21
CA ARG A 34 -19.71 -5.02 2.12
C ARG A 34 -20.73 -4.01 1.60
N LEU A 35 -20.29 -3.00 0.84
CA LEU A 35 -21.16 -1.98 0.23
C LEU A 35 -21.87 -2.47 -1.04
N GLY A 36 -21.54 -3.65 -1.56
CA GLY A 36 -22.17 -4.29 -2.71
C GLY A 36 -22.09 -3.48 -4.01
N ASN A 37 -23.21 -3.33 -4.70
CA ASN A 37 -23.32 -2.66 -6.01
C ASN A 37 -23.71 -1.18 -5.90
N SER A 38 -23.49 -0.56 -4.74
CA SER A 38 -23.81 0.86 -4.56
C SER A 38 -22.76 1.77 -5.22
N ARG A 39 -23.15 2.99 -5.59
CA ARG A 39 -22.21 4.05 -6.01
C ARG A 39 -21.08 4.28 -5.00
N LYS A 40 -21.36 4.10 -3.70
CA LYS A 40 -20.34 4.17 -2.64
C LYS A 40 -19.28 3.07 -2.81
N ALA A 41 -19.69 1.84 -3.16
CA ALA A 41 -18.76 0.76 -3.42
C ALA A 41 -17.84 1.04 -4.61
N GLU A 42 -18.35 1.70 -5.65
CA GLU A 42 -17.53 2.13 -6.80
C GLU A 42 -16.46 3.14 -6.39
N ILE A 43 -16.83 4.13 -5.58
CA ILE A 43 -15.88 5.11 -5.04
C ILE A 43 -14.81 4.41 -4.19
N VAL A 44 -15.21 3.48 -3.33
CA VAL A 44 -14.26 2.74 -2.48
C VAL A 44 -13.33 1.86 -3.31
N ARG A 45 -13.83 1.22 -4.38
CA ARG A 45 -12.97 0.48 -5.34
C ARG A 45 -11.95 1.39 -6.01
N ALA A 46 -12.37 2.60 -6.44
CA ALA A 46 -11.45 3.56 -7.04
C ALA A 46 -10.36 4.03 -6.05
N ILE A 47 -10.67 4.12 -4.75
CA ILE A 47 -9.67 4.40 -3.71
C ILE A 47 -8.69 3.23 -3.59
N ALA A 48 -9.18 1.98 -3.53
CA ALA A 48 -8.32 0.79 -3.47
C ALA A 48 -7.34 0.71 -4.67
N ASP A 49 -7.82 1.08 -5.86
CA ASP A 49 -6.98 1.15 -7.07
C ASP A 49 -5.90 2.23 -6.97
N ALA A 50 -6.23 3.38 -6.37
CA ALA A 50 -5.27 4.46 -6.12
C ALA A 50 -4.13 4.01 -5.19
N GLU A 51 -4.42 3.26 -4.13
CA GLU A 51 -3.38 2.69 -3.24
C GLU A 51 -2.45 1.72 -4.00
N GLY A 52 -2.98 1.01 -5.00
CA GLY A 52 -2.16 0.22 -5.92
C GLY A 52 -1.10 1.07 -6.65
N SER A 53 -1.53 2.22 -7.18
CA SER A 53 -0.62 3.17 -7.84
C SER A 53 0.37 3.81 -6.85
N HIS A 54 -0.04 4.07 -5.61
CA HIS A 54 0.82 4.60 -4.55
C HIS A 54 1.93 3.62 -4.21
N ARG A 55 1.55 2.36 -3.97
CA ARG A 55 2.46 1.24 -3.74
C ARG A 55 3.50 1.14 -4.87
N GLU A 56 3.07 1.16 -6.13
CA GLU A 56 3.97 1.06 -7.28
C GLU A 56 5.03 2.18 -7.32
N ARG A 57 4.66 3.42 -6.98
CA ARG A 57 5.61 4.53 -6.88
C ARG A 57 6.64 4.31 -5.77
N ILE A 58 6.21 3.79 -4.62
CA ILE A 58 7.11 3.48 -3.50
C ILE A 58 8.04 2.32 -3.87
N GLU A 59 7.52 1.26 -4.51
CA GLU A 59 8.34 0.13 -4.98
C GLU A 59 9.38 0.56 -6.00
N LYS A 60 9.00 1.42 -6.95
CA LYS A 60 9.95 2.02 -7.90
C LYS A 60 11.05 2.77 -7.13
N ARG A 61 10.70 3.56 -6.11
CA ARG A 61 11.67 4.30 -5.32
C ARG A 61 12.62 3.39 -4.53
N LEU A 62 12.11 2.30 -3.93
CA LEU A 62 12.94 1.30 -3.27
C LEU A 62 13.95 0.67 -4.26
N ARG A 63 13.49 0.28 -5.45
CA ARG A 63 14.37 -0.26 -6.51
C ARG A 63 15.46 0.73 -6.93
N GLU A 64 15.11 2.01 -7.10
CA GLU A 64 16.08 3.08 -7.44
C GLU A 64 17.15 3.27 -6.36
N LEU A 65 16.82 2.99 -5.10
CA LEU A 65 17.74 3.05 -3.97
C LEU A 65 18.56 1.75 -3.78
N GLY A 66 18.34 0.73 -4.61
CA GLY A 66 18.99 -0.58 -4.50
C GLY A 66 18.37 -1.48 -3.42
N GLU A 67 17.22 -1.11 -2.89
CA GLU A 67 16.51 -1.85 -1.85
C GLU A 67 15.62 -2.93 -2.46
N GLN A 68 15.48 -4.05 -1.74
CA GLN A 68 14.51 -5.08 -2.11
C GLN A 68 13.09 -4.64 -1.78
N VAL A 69 12.19 -4.82 -2.75
CA VAL A 69 10.75 -4.64 -2.57
C VAL A 69 10.19 -5.83 -1.79
N PRO A 70 9.49 -5.60 -0.66
CA PRO A 70 8.91 -6.71 0.10
C PRO A 70 7.77 -7.40 -0.67
N ASP A 71 7.46 -8.64 -0.33
CA ASP A 71 6.33 -9.36 -0.89
C ASP A 71 5.01 -8.87 -0.24
N PRO A 72 4.04 -8.36 -1.01
CA PRO A 72 2.74 -7.93 -0.50
C PRO A 72 2.02 -8.99 0.35
N SER A 73 2.22 -10.29 0.06
CA SER A 73 1.58 -11.39 0.79
C SER A 73 2.01 -11.49 2.27
N THR A 74 3.13 -10.85 2.61
CA THR A 74 3.68 -10.81 3.99
C THR A 74 2.96 -9.78 4.86
N VAL A 75 2.22 -8.85 4.27
CA VAL A 75 1.40 -7.88 4.98
C VAL A 75 0.02 -8.47 5.15
N LYS A 76 -0.43 -8.56 6.40
CA LYS A 76 -1.76 -9.06 6.74
C LYS A 76 -2.47 -8.02 7.57
N LEU A 77 -3.75 -7.81 7.31
CA LEU A 77 -4.64 -7.18 8.27
C LEU A 77 -4.78 -8.07 9.52
N SER A 78 -4.78 -7.45 10.69
CA SER A 78 -5.17 -8.15 11.92
C SER A 78 -6.64 -8.57 11.86
N PRO A 79 -7.05 -9.60 12.62
CA PRO A 79 -8.46 -10.00 12.69
C PRO A 79 -9.41 -8.86 13.07
N LEU A 80 -8.97 -7.95 13.95
CA LEU A 80 -9.75 -6.78 14.36
C LEU A 80 -9.91 -5.78 13.22
N GLN A 81 -8.86 -5.51 12.44
CA GLN A 81 -8.94 -4.63 11.27
C GLN A 81 -9.85 -5.18 10.17
N ARG A 82 -10.02 -6.51 10.10
CA ARG A 82 -10.96 -7.15 9.17
C ARG A 82 -12.42 -7.11 9.65
N LEU A 83 -12.67 -6.80 10.92
CA LEU A 83 -14.00 -6.74 11.54
C LEU A 83 -14.55 -5.32 11.64
N GLN A 84 -13.69 -4.29 11.68
CA GLN A 84 -14.07 -2.90 11.41
C GLN A 84 -14.70 -2.81 10.03
#